data_AF-A0A0W0SRC9-F1
#
_entry.id   AF-A0A0W0SRC9-F1
#
_cell.length_a   1.000
_cell.length_b   1.000
_cell.length_c   1.000
_cell.angle_alpha   90.00
_cell.angle_beta   90.00
_cell.angle_gamma   90.00
#
_symmetry.space_group_name_H-M   'P 1'
#
loop_
_entity.id
_entity.type
_entity.pdbx_description
1 polymer ?
#
loop_
_entity_poly.entity_id
_entity_poly.type
_entity_poly.pdbx_seq_one_letter_code
_entity_poly.pdbx_strand_id
1 'polypeptide(L)'
;MMLKEYWAKELKVIANANAKNLKELAKLFATYGTINSRAQGLTGQFFEFVSDYSDIEKARNEIWNPYYEVPDWQRMDEIHGALYRGWGNYRGPGYRDEFKALKSKILAERRDEDESSYNVIFDRFELAAERYLRHLEIRHECLKKWIKVYEEGEEDMNPHAQYGHLEYFIRGLQNEIDDFHNHLYDCYLYFSEDSLEEPLPEENLDEILETLHNSYKASYQAMNFLWRLIKQFFQRSERDQEIEFLATLSKTEGCTDSIRMDAIALVHNKIANETFGSETTFGSGSRLREILANLFAQKEDTVEMSEEDELSLFINEHNLELPPELAAYYKTVYSAETMAI
;
A
#
# COMPACT_ATOMS: atom_id res chain seq x y z
N MET A 1 -14.08 -3.95 39.94
CA MET A 1 -14.75 -4.93 39.04
C MET A 1 -15.32 -4.37 37.73
N MET A 2 -16.44 -3.64 37.64
CA MET A 2 -17.06 -3.30 36.32
C MET A 2 -16.21 -2.43 35.36
N LEU A 3 -15.30 -1.60 35.86
CA LEU A 3 -14.49 -0.68 35.03
C LEU A 3 -13.31 -1.37 34.33
N LYS A 4 -12.67 -2.34 35.00
CA LYS A 4 -11.53 -3.10 34.46
C LYS A 4 -11.97 -4.04 33.34
N GLU A 5 -13.10 -4.73 33.53
CA GLU A 5 -13.73 -5.57 32.50
C GLU A 5 -14.11 -4.75 31.25
N TYR A 6 -14.65 -3.54 31.45
CA TYR A 6 -14.96 -2.61 30.38
C TYR A 6 -13.69 -2.22 29.58
N TRP A 7 -12.64 -1.81 30.26
CA TRP A 7 -11.35 -1.48 29.65
C TRP A 7 -10.70 -2.65 28.92
N ALA A 8 -10.72 -3.85 29.51
CA ALA A 8 -10.21 -5.06 28.85
C ALA A 8 -10.99 -5.35 27.56
N LYS A 9 -12.32 -5.15 27.56
CA LYS A 9 -13.16 -5.29 26.37
C LYS A 9 -12.78 -4.28 25.28
N GLU A 10 -12.55 -3.02 25.61
CA GLU A 10 -12.10 -2.00 24.65
C GLU A 10 -10.75 -2.34 24.02
N LEU A 11 -9.75 -2.71 24.84
CA LEU A 11 -8.44 -3.12 24.34
C LEU A 11 -8.54 -4.31 23.36
N LYS A 12 -9.41 -5.29 23.68
CA LYS A 12 -9.68 -6.43 22.79
C LYS A 12 -10.32 -6.00 21.47
N VAL A 13 -11.22 -5.02 21.47
CA VAL A 13 -11.83 -4.51 20.22
C VAL A 13 -10.76 -3.95 19.28
N ILE A 14 -9.88 -3.08 19.80
CA ILE A 14 -8.81 -2.48 18.99
C ILE A 14 -7.80 -3.56 18.55
N ALA A 15 -7.40 -4.46 19.45
CA ALA A 15 -6.50 -5.55 19.11
C ALA A 15 -7.10 -6.49 18.04
N ASN A 16 -8.41 -6.77 18.09
CA ASN A 16 -9.06 -7.60 17.07
C ASN A 16 -9.10 -6.93 15.69
N ALA A 17 -9.18 -5.60 15.62
CA ALA A 17 -9.03 -4.88 14.36
C ALA A 17 -7.63 -5.07 13.77
N ASN A 18 -6.57 -4.91 14.58
CA ASN A 18 -5.19 -5.19 14.17
C ASN A 18 -5.02 -6.65 13.71
N ALA A 19 -5.60 -7.61 14.44
CA ALA A 19 -5.56 -9.02 14.10
C ALA A 19 -6.18 -9.32 12.73
N LYS A 20 -7.30 -8.66 12.41
CA LYS A 20 -7.97 -8.78 11.12
C LYS A 20 -7.08 -8.25 9.99
N ASN A 21 -6.52 -7.05 10.14
CA ASN A 21 -5.66 -6.43 9.12
C ASN A 21 -4.39 -7.27 8.87
N LEU A 22 -3.71 -7.71 9.93
CA LEU A 22 -2.55 -8.60 9.83
C LEU A 22 -2.89 -9.93 9.15
N LYS A 23 -4.05 -10.53 9.46
CA LYS A 23 -4.48 -11.78 8.84
C LYS A 23 -4.72 -11.62 7.34
N GLU A 24 -5.31 -10.50 6.90
CA GLU A 24 -5.50 -10.24 5.48
C GLU A 24 -4.16 -10.04 4.76
N LEU A 25 -3.22 -9.29 5.35
CA LEU A 25 -1.85 -9.17 4.84
C LEU A 25 -1.11 -10.54 4.80
N ALA A 26 -1.23 -11.35 5.85
CA ALA A 26 -0.57 -12.66 5.92
C ALA A 26 -1.06 -13.65 4.86
N LYS A 27 -2.34 -13.61 4.47
CA LYS A 27 -2.87 -14.44 3.37
C LYS A 27 -2.16 -14.18 2.04
N LEU A 28 -1.78 -12.93 1.79
CA LEU A 28 -1.07 -12.53 0.58
C LEU A 28 0.30 -13.23 0.51
N PHE A 29 1.10 -13.11 1.56
CA PHE A 29 2.43 -13.72 1.63
C PHE A 29 2.36 -15.26 1.71
N ALA A 30 1.34 -15.82 2.36
CA ALA A 30 1.12 -17.27 2.38
C ALA A 30 0.79 -17.83 0.98
N THR A 31 -0.03 -17.11 0.20
CA THR A 31 -0.33 -17.47 -1.19
C THR A 31 0.93 -17.41 -2.04
N TYR A 32 1.73 -16.35 -1.89
CA TYR A 32 3.01 -16.19 -2.56
C TYR A 32 3.95 -17.38 -2.27
N GLY A 33 4.19 -17.68 -0.99
CA GLY A 33 5.06 -18.79 -0.58
C GLY A 33 4.58 -20.17 -1.05
N THR A 34 3.27 -20.42 -1.11
CA THR A 34 2.70 -21.70 -1.59
C THR A 34 2.92 -21.92 -3.08
N ILE A 35 2.88 -20.84 -3.87
CA ILE A 35 3.04 -20.92 -5.32
C ILE A 35 4.52 -20.95 -5.69
N ASN A 36 5.34 -20.14 -5.02
CA ASN A 36 6.78 -20.09 -5.28
C ASN A 36 7.48 -21.39 -4.81
N SER A 37 7.03 -22.01 -3.72
CA SER A 37 7.53 -23.34 -3.29
C SER A 37 7.20 -24.49 -4.26
N ARG A 38 6.24 -24.29 -5.18
CA ARG A 38 5.89 -25.27 -6.23
C ARG A 38 6.52 -24.95 -7.58
N ALA A 39 7.08 -23.75 -7.77
CA ALA A 39 7.77 -23.35 -8.98
C ALA A 39 9.27 -23.68 -8.84
N GLN A 40 9.75 -24.64 -9.62
CA GLN A 40 11.20 -24.93 -9.69
C GLN A 40 11.97 -23.67 -10.13
N GLY A 41 13.03 -23.36 -9.38
CA GLY A 41 13.86 -22.17 -9.58
C GLY A 41 14.58 -22.10 -10.93
N LEU A 42 14.73 -20.86 -11.42
CA LEU A 42 15.56 -20.51 -12.58
C LEU A 42 17.00 -20.11 -12.20
N THR A 43 17.34 -20.06 -10.90
CA THR A 43 18.71 -19.80 -10.41
C THR A 43 19.36 -20.99 -9.69
N GLY A 44 18.65 -22.11 -9.51
CA GLY A 44 19.19 -23.26 -8.75
C GLY A 44 19.50 -22.97 -7.28
N GLN A 45 19.23 -21.75 -6.81
CA GLN A 45 19.23 -21.40 -5.41
C GLN A 45 17.78 -21.46 -4.94
N PHE A 46 17.51 -22.40 -4.05
CA PHE A 46 16.33 -22.30 -3.19
C PHE A 46 16.42 -20.92 -2.53
N PHE A 47 15.59 -19.96 -2.95
CA PHE A 47 15.09 -19.01 -1.98
C PHE A 47 14.27 -19.86 -1.03
N GLU A 48 14.89 -20.27 0.07
CA GLU A 48 14.26 -20.97 1.15
C GLU A 48 13.27 -20.02 1.86
N PHE A 49 12.22 -19.59 1.15
CA PHE A 49 11.06 -18.89 1.69
C PHE A 49 10.38 -19.69 2.82
N VAL A 50 10.72 -20.98 2.95
CA VAL A 50 10.25 -21.90 3.98
C VAL A 50 11.35 -22.31 5.00
N SER A 51 12.65 -22.09 4.74
CA SER A 51 13.71 -22.37 5.76
C SER A 51 14.11 -21.12 6.56
N ASP A 52 13.89 -19.91 6.03
CA ASP A 52 14.12 -18.65 6.74
C ASP A 52 13.06 -18.38 7.84
N TYR A 53 12.16 -19.33 8.06
CA TYR A 53 11.46 -19.53 9.33
C TYR A 53 12.40 -19.72 10.52
N SER A 54 13.73 -19.73 10.36
CA SER A 54 14.65 -19.93 11.46
C SER A 54 14.98 -18.64 12.22
N ASP A 55 15.39 -17.52 11.63
CA ASP A 55 16.00 -16.44 12.44
C ASP A 55 15.02 -15.58 13.25
N ILE A 56 13.97 -15.02 12.64
CA ILE A 56 13.02 -14.18 13.38
C ILE A 56 12.22 -14.99 14.40
N GLU A 57 11.92 -16.25 14.06
CA GLU A 57 11.12 -17.17 14.87
C GLU A 57 11.99 -17.81 15.98
N LYS A 58 13.25 -18.15 15.70
CA LYS A 58 14.21 -18.56 16.73
C LYS A 58 14.51 -17.41 17.68
N ALA A 59 14.73 -16.21 17.17
CA ALA A 59 14.95 -15.03 18.01
C ALA A 59 13.68 -14.66 18.79
N ARG A 60 12.49 -14.84 18.19
CA ARG A 60 11.20 -14.79 18.90
C ARG A 60 11.22 -15.82 20.03
N ASN A 61 11.50 -17.08 19.75
CA ASN A 61 11.51 -18.14 20.75
C ASN A 61 12.53 -17.86 21.86
N GLU A 62 13.68 -17.24 21.57
CA GLU A 62 14.65 -16.77 22.59
C GLU A 62 14.06 -15.66 23.48
N ILE A 63 13.33 -14.70 22.91
CA ILE A 63 12.64 -13.65 23.69
C ILE A 63 11.51 -14.24 24.55
N TRP A 64 10.75 -15.20 24.00
CA TRP A 64 9.65 -15.84 24.71
C TRP A 64 10.10 -16.91 25.71
N ASN A 65 11.30 -17.48 25.56
CA ASN A 65 11.77 -18.60 26.35
C ASN A 65 12.92 -18.22 27.28
N PRO A 66 12.60 -18.03 28.57
CA PRO A 66 13.52 -18.58 29.55
C PRO A 66 12.81 -19.09 30.82
N TYR A 67 12.20 -20.29 30.78
CA TYR A 67 11.66 -21.05 31.95
C TYR A 67 10.19 -20.75 32.41
N TYR A 68 9.22 -21.21 31.61
CA TYR A 68 7.85 -21.67 31.96
C TYR A 68 7.13 -21.18 33.24
N GLU A 69 6.90 -19.87 33.39
CA GLU A 69 5.81 -19.35 34.23
C GLU A 69 4.76 -18.63 33.37
N VAL A 70 3.51 -18.58 33.83
CA VAL A 70 2.46 -17.74 33.21
C VAL A 70 2.93 -16.29 33.36
N PRO A 71 3.19 -15.56 32.24
CA PRO A 71 3.81 -14.25 32.34
C PRO A 71 2.90 -13.29 33.11
N ASP A 72 3.45 -12.59 34.08
CA ASP A 72 2.77 -11.51 34.78
C ASP A 72 2.95 -10.17 34.05
N TRP A 73 2.45 -9.08 34.65
CA TRP A 73 2.50 -7.76 34.02
C TRP A 73 3.93 -7.31 33.72
N GLN A 74 4.84 -7.49 34.68
CA GLN A 74 6.24 -7.07 34.55
C GLN A 74 6.94 -7.88 33.46
N ARG A 75 6.67 -9.19 33.39
CA ARG A 75 7.25 -10.05 32.37
C ARG A 75 6.77 -9.68 30.97
N MET A 76 5.50 -9.32 30.82
CA MET A 76 4.98 -8.84 29.55
C MET A 76 5.58 -7.50 29.13
N ASP A 77 5.83 -6.59 30.08
CA ASP A 77 6.52 -5.33 29.83
C ASP A 77 7.97 -5.56 29.37
N GLU A 78 8.70 -6.48 30.02
CA GLU A 78 10.06 -6.87 29.61
C GLU A 78 10.10 -7.46 28.19
N ILE A 79 9.18 -8.38 27.89
CA ILE A 79 9.07 -9.00 26.55
C ILE A 79 8.72 -7.95 25.50
N HIS A 80 7.75 -7.08 25.78
CA HIS A 80 7.38 -6.00 24.88
C HIS A 80 8.57 -5.05 24.65
N GLY A 81 9.29 -4.67 25.71
CA GLY A 81 10.49 -3.85 25.64
C GLY A 81 11.58 -4.47 24.77
N ALA A 82 11.79 -5.79 24.88
CA ALA A 82 12.74 -6.54 24.05
C ALA A 82 12.34 -6.53 22.56
N LEU A 83 11.06 -6.77 22.26
CA LEU A 83 10.54 -6.73 20.90
C LEU A 83 10.63 -5.33 20.28
N TYR A 84 10.36 -4.30 21.08
CA TYR A 84 10.36 -2.91 20.65
C TYR A 84 11.76 -2.34 20.42
N ARG A 85 12.75 -2.74 21.23
CA ARG A 85 14.15 -2.26 21.08
C ARG A 85 14.98 -3.15 20.16
N GLY A 86 14.57 -4.39 19.95
CA GLY A 86 15.44 -5.46 19.46
C GLY A 86 16.30 -6.01 20.60
N TRP A 87 16.43 -7.33 20.69
CA TRP A 87 17.29 -8.00 21.66
C TRP A 87 17.90 -9.26 21.06
N GLY A 88 19.20 -9.43 21.23
CA GLY A 88 19.95 -10.58 20.72
C GLY A 88 19.90 -10.60 19.20
N ASN A 89 19.45 -11.73 18.63
CA ASN A 89 19.30 -11.90 17.19
C ASN A 89 18.00 -11.25 16.65
N TYR A 90 17.09 -10.82 17.52
CA TYR A 90 15.85 -10.17 17.10
C TYR A 90 16.09 -8.69 16.82
N ARG A 91 15.95 -8.28 15.56
CA ARG A 91 16.26 -6.91 15.12
C ARG A 91 15.20 -5.86 15.47
N GLY A 92 14.01 -6.26 15.92
CA GLY A 92 12.93 -5.33 16.28
C GLY A 92 12.62 -4.32 15.16
N PRO A 93 12.69 -3.00 15.44
CA PRO A 93 12.48 -1.95 14.43
C PRO A 93 13.41 -2.05 13.21
N GLY A 94 14.55 -2.74 13.33
CA GLY A 94 15.46 -2.98 12.21
C GLY A 94 14.81 -3.73 11.03
N TYR A 95 13.75 -4.51 11.25
CA TYR A 95 12.97 -5.12 10.15
C TYR A 95 12.21 -4.07 9.33
N ARG A 96 11.59 -3.09 10.00
CA ARG A 96 10.95 -1.94 9.34
C ARG A 96 11.98 -1.10 8.60
N ASP A 97 13.09 -0.80 9.26
CA ASP A 97 14.11 0.09 8.72
C ASP A 97 14.80 -0.55 7.49
N GLU A 98 15.02 -1.87 7.50
CA GLU A 98 15.50 -2.63 6.32
C GLU A 98 14.51 -2.55 5.16
N PHE A 99 13.22 -2.77 5.42
CA PHE A 99 12.17 -2.66 4.40
C PHE A 99 12.13 -1.26 3.78
N LYS A 100 12.13 -0.20 4.61
CA LYS A 100 12.12 1.19 4.12
C LYS A 100 13.40 1.53 3.34
N ALA A 101 14.56 1.06 3.79
CA ALA A 101 15.82 1.29 3.09
C ALA A 101 15.87 0.60 1.71
N LEU A 102 15.40 -0.64 1.62
CA LEU A 102 15.34 -1.38 0.35
C LEU A 102 14.28 -0.80 -0.59
N LYS A 103 13.13 -0.38 -0.07
CA LYS A 103 12.14 0.41 -0.82
C LYS A 103 12.81 1.63 -1.44
N SER A 104 13.48 2.47 -0.66
CA SER A 104 14.14 3.68 -1.17
C SER A 104 15.19 3.39 -2.25
N LYS A 105 15.90 2.27 -2.16
CA LYS A 105 16.87 1.87 -3.19
C LYS A 105 16.19 1.50 -4.50
N ILE A 106 15.20 0.60 -4.45
CA ILE A 106 14.47 0.16 -5.65
C ILE A 106 13.78 1.33 -6.35
N LEU A 107 13.27 2.29 -5.60
CA LEU A 107 12.63 3.47 -6.17
C LEU A 107 13.63 4.51 -6.73
N ALA A 108 14.91 4.46 -6.32
CA ALA A 108 15.93 5.39 -6.77
C ALA A 108 16.79 4.83 -7.92
N GLU A 109 16.96 3.51 -7.97
CA GLU A 109 17.68 2.81 -9.03
C GLU A 109 16.82 2.81 -10.30
N ARG A 110 17.23 3.61 -11.30
CA ARG A 110 16.70 3.44 -12.66
C ARG A 110 17.13 2.06 -13.16
N ARG A 111 16.27 1.36 -13.92
CA ARG A 111 16.54 0.06 -14.58
C ARG A 111 17.79 0.03 -15.51
N ASP A 112 18.55 1.11 -15.58
CA ASP A 112 19.79 1.23 -16.35
C ASP A 112 20.99 0.53 -15.69
N GLU A 113 20.86 0.04 -14.44
CA GLU A 113 21.85 -0.84 -13.81
C GLU A 113 21.79 -2.28 -14.35
N ASP A 114 22.88 -3.04 -14.17
CA ASP A 114 22.95 -4.47 -14.53
C ASP A 114 21.72 -5.22 -13.98
N GLU A 115 20.93 -5.80 -14.88
CA GLU A 115 19.68 -6.53 -14.57
C GLU A 115 19.88 -7.59 -13.48
N SER A 116 21.08 -8.16 -13.35
CA SER A 116 21.40 -9.12 -12.29
C SER A 116 21.47 -8.47 -10.89
N SER A 117 21.97 -7.23 -10.79
CA SER A 117 22.06 -6.47 -9.53
C SER A 117 20.68 -6.04 -9.05
N TYR A 118 19.85 -5.53 -9.96
CA TYR A 118 18.49 -5.09 -9.66
C TYR A 118 17.64 -6.25 -9.13
N ASN A 119 17.67 -7.42 -9.78
CA ASN A 119 16.94 -8.61 -9.33
C ASN A 119 17.34 -9.05 -7.92
N VAL A 120 18.63 -9.00 -7.57
CA VAL A 120 19.10 -9.33 -6.22
C VAL A 120 18.57 -8.36 -5.16
N ILE A 121 18.51 -7.06 -5.48
CA ILE A 121 17.97 -6.05 -4.57
C ILE A 121 16.46 -6.22 -4.42
N PHE A 122 15.77 -6.54 -5.51
CA PHE A 122 14.34 -6.80 -5.54
C PHE A 122 13.95 -8.01 -4.69
N ASP A 123 14.63 -9.14 -4.83
CA ASP A 123 14.39 -10.34 -4.01
C ASP A 123 14.60 -10.06 -2.51
N ARG A 124 15.64 -9.28 -2.18
CA ARG A 124 15.89 -8.86 -0.79
C ARG A 124 14.78 -7.96 -0.25
N PHE A 125 14.20 -7.12 -1.09
CA PHE A 125 13.09 -6.26 -0.71
C PHE A 125 11.82 -7.04 -0.39
N GLU A 126 11.48 -8.06 -1.19
CA GLU A 126 10.36 -8.95 -0.89
C GLU A 126 10.52 -9.65 0.46
N LEU A 127 11.72 -10.17 0.71
CA LEU A 127 12.06 -10.83 1.96
C LEU A 127 11.97 -9.85 3.15
N ALA A 128 12.41 -8.61 2.96
CA ALA A 128 12.28 -7.57 3.98
C ALA A 128 10.82 -7.22 4.28
N ALA A 129 9.95 -7.18 3.25
CA ALA A 129 8.52 -6.97 3.42
C ALA A 129 7.87 -8.09 4.25
N GLU A 130 8.19 -9.35 3.96
CA GLU A 130 7.70 -10.47 4.78
C GLU A 130 8.22 -10.38 6.22
N ARG A 131 9.52 -10.16 6.42
CA ARG A 131 10.12 -10.05 7.75
C ARG A 131 9.50 -8.92 8.57
N TYR A 132 9.16 -7.80 7.93
CA TYR A 132 8.45 -6.71 8.59
C TYR A 132 7.03 -7.14 9.00
N LEU A 133 6.28 -7.81 8.12
CA LEU A 133 4.97 -8.37 8.48
C LEU A 133 5.06 -9.32 9.69
N ARG A 134 6.04 -10.24 9.70
CA ARG A 134 6.26 -11.16 10.83
C ARG A 134 6.57 -10.42 12.12
N HIS A 135 7.36 -9.35 12.06
CA HIS A 135 7.62 -8.49 13.21
C HIS A 135 6.32 -7.89 13.79
N LEU A 136 5.43 -7.39 12.92
CA LEU A 136 4.12 -6.86 13.33
C LEU A 136 3.22 -7.94 13.96
N GLU A 137 3.19 -9.15 13.40
CA GLU A 137 2.46 -10.30 13.96
C GLU A 137 2.96 -10.68 15.36
N ILE A 138 4.28 -10.71 15.58
CA ILE A 138 4.89 -11.04 16.87
C ILE A 138 4.56 -9.97 17.92
N ARG A 139 4.63 -8.69 17.55
CA ARG A 139 4.22 -7.59 18.45
C ARG A 139 2.74 -7.67 18.78
N HIS A 140 1.90 -8.01 17.82
CA HIS A 140 0.48 -8.21 18.04
C HIS A 140 0.20 -9.37 19.02
N GLU A 141 0.90 -10.51 18.84
CA GLU A 141 0.82 -11.65 19.76
C GLU A 141 1.19 -11.23 21.19
N CYS A 142 2.25 -10.44 21.34
CA CYS A 142 2.67 -9.90 22.64
C CYS A 142 1.57 -9.07 23.30
N LEU A 143 0.99 -8.11 22.58
CA LEU A 143 -0.08 -7.27 23.11
C LEU A 143 -1.32 -8.08 23.48
N LYS A 144 -1.69 -9.12 22.71
CA LYS A 144 -2.81 -10.01 23.06
C LYS A 144 -2.58 -10.75 24.37
N LYS A 145 -1.36 -11.26 24.61
CA LYS A 145 -1.01 -11.89 25.88
C LYS A 145 -1.00 -10.88 27.02
N TRP A 146 -0.52 -9.66 26.78
CA TRP A 146 -0.49 -8.60 27.79
C TRP A 146 -1.90 -8.14 28.20
N ILE A 147 -2.84 -8.06 27.26
CA ILE A 147 -4.27 -7.81 27.55
C ILE A 147 -4.86 -8.91 28.44
N LYS A 148 -4.49 -10.18 28.20
CA LYS A 148 -4.95 -11.29 29.03
C LYS A 148 -4.44 -11.18 30.46
N VAL A 149 -3.15 -10.87 30.64
CA VAL A 149 -2.54 -10.62 31.94
C VAL A 149 -3.21 -9.43 32.65
N TYR A 150 -3.49 -8.36 31.92
CA TYR A 150 -4.24 -7.22 32.43
C TYR A 150 -5.61 -7.64 32.95
N GLU A 151 -6.37 -8.41 32.16
CA GLU A 151 -7.71 -8.89 32.52
C GLU A 151 -7.70 -9.80 33.75
N GLU A 152 -6.76 -10.74 33.82
CA GLU A 152 -6.69 -11.78 34.85
C GLU A 152 -5.96 -11.35 36.14
N GLY A 153 -5.14 -10.28 36.09
CA GLY A 153 -4.34 -9.83 37.23
C GLY A 153 -5.16 -9.24 38.40
N GLU A 154 -4.58 -9.24 39.59
CA GLU A 154 -5.19 -8.62 40.79
C GLU A 154 -5.27 -7.08 40.66
N GLU A 155 -6.16 -6.42 41.42
CA GLU A 155 -6.42 -4.96 41.36
C GLU A 155 -5.29 -4.12 42.03
N ASP A 156 -4.17 -4.73 42.40
CA ASP A 156 -3.12 -4.13 43.23
C ASP A 156 -2.29 -3.04 42.53
N MET A 157 -2.35 -2.97 41.19
CA MET A 157 -1.76 -1.89 40.39
C MET A 157 -2.84 -0.97 39.82
N ASN A 158 -2.54 0.32 39.69
CA ASN A 158 -3.43 1.36 39.12
C ASN A 158 -3.96 0.92 37.74
N PRO A 159 -5.19 0.39 37.62
CA PRO A 159 -5.64 -0.24 36.39
C PRO A 159 -5.86 0.78 35.26
N HIS A 160 -6.11 2.04 35.62
CA HIS A 160 -6.24 3.14 34.66
C HIS A 160 -4.91 3.43 33.94
N ALA A 161 -3.81 3.47 34.70
CA ALA A 161 -2.48 3.68 34.12
C ALA A 161 -2.07 2.51 33.21
N GLN A 162 -2.36 1.28 33.64
CA GLN A 162 -2.12 0.06 32.85
C GLN A 162 -2.94 0.04 31.55
N TYR A 163 -4.23 0.38 31.63
CA TYR A 163 -5.09 0.53 30.46
C TYR A 163 -4.53 1.54 29.47
N GLY A 164 -4.23 2.77 29.92
CA GLY A 164 -3.72 3.83 29.03
C GLY A 164 -2.39 3.44 28.38
N HIS A 165 -1.54 2.71 29.10
CA HIS A 165 -0.29 2.19 28.56
C HIS A 165 -0.50 1.13 27.46
N LEU A 166 -1.40 0.17 27.69
CA LEU A 166 -1.75 -0.84 26.68
C LEU A 166 -2.44 -0.21 25.46
N GLU A 167 -3.37 0.71 25.68
CA GLU A 167 -4.07 1.39 24.60
C GLU A 167 -3.06 2.13 23.70
N TYR A 168 -2.11 2.86 24.30
CA TYR A 168 -1.05 3.55 23.58
C TYR A 168 -0.27 2.60 22.66
N PHE A 169 0.16 1.44 23.15
CA PHE A 169 0.91 0.49 22.32
C PHE A 169 0.08 -0.23 21.28
N ILE A 170 -1.19 -0.55 21.55
CA ILE A 170 -2.08 -1.16 20.56
C ILE A 170 -2.35 -0.18 19.42
N ARG A 171 -2.59 1.10 19.72
CA ARG A 171 -2.76 2.15 18.70
C ARG A 171 -1.46 2.43 17.96
N GLY A 172 -0.32 2.42 18.67
CA GLY A 172 0.99 2.52 18.04
C GLY A 172 1.22 1.40 17.01
N LEU A 173 0.89 0.15 17.36
CA LEU A 173 0.95 -0.97 16.42
C LEU A 173 -0.05 -0.82 15.27
N GLN A 174 -1.25 -0.32 15.53
CA GLN A 174 -2.24 -0.04 14.47
C GLN A 174 -1.67 0.93 13.43
N ASN A 175 -1.09 2.05 13.88
CA ASN A 175 -0.45 3.01 12.98
C ASN A 175 0.70 2.40 12.18
N GLU A 176 1.49 1.50 12.78
CA GLU A 176 2.57 0.80 12.07
C GLU A 176 2.07 -0.21 11.04
N ILE A 177 0.94 -0.88 11.30
CA ILE A 177 0.27 -1.76 10.32
C ILE A 177 -0.25 -0.93 9.15
N ASP A 178 -0.90 0.21 9.44
CA ASP A 178 -1.43 1.10 8.42
C ASP A 178 -0.29 1.72 7.59
N ASP A 179 0.84 2.11 8.21
CA ASP A 179 2.05 2.58 7.52
C ASP A 179 2.67 1.49 6.62
N PHE A 180 2.73 0.24 7.10
CA PHE A 180 3.20 -0.88 6.27
C PHE A 180 2.29 -1.13 5.08
N HIS A 181 0.97 -1.12 5.30
CA HIS A 181 -0.04 -1.27 4.25
C HIS A 181 0.10 -0.17 3.19
N ASN A 182 0.22 1.09 3.60
CA ASN A 182 0.45 2.21 2.69
C ASN A 182 1.75 2.04 1.92
N HIS A 183 2.83 1.60 2.58
CA HIS A 183 4.08 1.36 1.87
C HIS A 183 4.00 0.27 0.81
N LEU A 184 3.26 -0.82 1.06
CA LEU A 184 3.01 -1.85 0.04
C LEU A 184 2.18 -1.30 -1.12
N TYR A 185 1.17 -0.49 -0.81
CA TYR A 185 0.34 0.20 -1.81
C TYR A 185 1.20 1.10 -2.70
N ASP A 186 2.06 1.92 -2.11
CA ASP A 186 2.91 2.83 -2.87
C ASP A 186 3.86 2.08 -3.83
N CYS A 187 4.45 0.98 -3.36
CA CYS A 187 5.37 0.19 -4.18
C CYS A 187 4.62 -0.46 -5.35
N TYR A 188 3.43 -0.97 -5.08
CA TYR A 188 2.55 -1.48 -6.12
C TYR A 188 2.28 -0.39 -7.20
N LEU A 189 1.87 0.81 -6.79
CA LEU A 189 1.60 1.91 -7.72
C LEU A 189 2.83 2.26 -8.56
N TYR A 190 4.00 2.38 -7.91
CA TYR A 190 5.23 2.65 -8.62
C TYR A 190 5.53 1.57 -9.67
N PHE A 191 5.49 0.28 -9.30
CA PHE A 191 5.77 -0.79 -10.26
C PHE A 191 4.73 -0.87 -11.39
N SER A 192 3.49 -0.43 -11.18
CA SER A 192 2.49 -0.39 -12.25
C SER A 192 2.71 0.74 -13.24
N GLU A 193 3.34 1.82 -12.79
CA GLU A 193 3.56 3.01 -13.60
C GLU A 193 5.00 3.10 -14.16
N ASP A 194 5.93 2.26 -13.70
CA ASP A 194 7.36 2.31 -14.04
C ASP A 194 7.66 2.14 -15.55
N SER A 195 6.79 1.45 -16.30
CA SER A 195 6.94 1.36 -17.77
C SER A 195 6.13 2.41 -18.55
N LEU A 196 5.52 3.39 -17.90
CA LEU A 196 4.81 4.44 -18.62
C LEU A 196 5.81 5.41 -19.23
N GLU A 197 5.80 5.45 -20.56
CA GLU A 197 6.64 6.32 -21.36
C GLU A 197 5.94 7.66 -21.62
N GLU A 198 6.75 8.73 -21.74
CA GLU A 198 6.21 10.01 -22.17
C GLU A 198 5.87 9.94 -23.66
N PRO A 199 4.63 10.29 -24.04
CA PRO A 199 4.21 10.29 -25.44
C PRO A 199 4.95 11.37 -26.24
N LEU A 200 5.16 11.13 -27.53
CA LEU A 200 5.78 12.14 -28.39
C LEU A 200 4.79 13.28 -28.69
N PRO A 201 5.27 14.52 -28.86
CA PRO A 201 4.39 15.70 -29.07
C PRO A 201 3.47 15.59 -30.30
N GLU A 202 3.88 14.82 -31.30
CA GLU A 202 3.21 14.69 -32.60
C GLU A 202 2.13 13.59 -32.60
N GLU A 203 2.06 12.77 -31.54
CA GLU A 203 1.09 11.67 -31.45
C GLU A 203 -0.34 12.19 -31.25
N ASN A 204 -1.32 11.44 -31.76
CA ASN A 204 -2.75 11.75 -31.60
C ASN A 204 -3.23 11.36 -30.19
N LEU A 205 -4.16 12.14 -29.62
CA LEU A 205 -4.64 11.91 -28.25
C LEU A 205 -5.33 10.54 -28.07
N ASP A 206 -6.00 10.03 -29.09
CA ASP A 206 -6.61 8.71 -29.07
C ASP A 206 -5.58 7.58 -28.99
N GLU A 207 -4.55 7.64 -29.84
CA GLU A 207 -3.43 6.70 -29.86
C GLU A 207 -2.61 6.74 -28.56
N ILE A 208 -2.40 7.94 -28.01
CA ILE A 208 -1.69 8.13 -26.73
C ILE A 208 -2.46 7.45 -25.59
N LEU A 209 -3.76 7.69 -25.45
CA LEU A 209 -4.58 7.12 -24.38
C LEU A 209 -4.69 5.59 -24.51
N GLU A 210 -4.76 5.07 -25.74
CA GLU A 210 -4.69 3.63 -25.99
C GLU A 210 -3.32 3.04 -25.59
N THR A 211 -2.23 3.72 -25.95
CA THR A 211 -0.86 3.30 -25.63
C THR A 211 -0.61 3.31 -24.13
N LEU A 212 -1.09 4.31 -23.40
CA LEU A 212 -1.01 4.36 -21.94
C LEU A 212 -1.75 3.20 -21.30
N HIS A 213 -2.98 2.92 -21.74
CA HIS A 213 -3.74 1.78 -21.23
C HIS A 213 -3.05 0.44 -21.51
N ASN A 214 -2.53 0.25 -22.73
CA ASN A 214 -1.83 -0.98 -23.09
C ASN A 214 -0.52 -1.16 -22.31
N SER A 215 0.26 -0.08 -22.15
CA SER A 215 1.53 -0.10 -21.43
C SER A 215 1.34 -0.38 -19.95
N TYR A 216 0.36 0.28 -19.32
CA TYR A 216 0.00 0.03 -17.93
C TYR A 216 -0.43 -1.44 -17.70
N LYS A 217 -1.27 -1.97 -18.59
CA LYS A 217 -1.70 -3.38 -18.55
C LYS A 217 -0.54 -4.35 -18.76
N ALA A 218 0.38 -4.04 -19.66
CA ALA A 218 1.58 -4.83 -19.93
C ALA A 218 2.54 -4.83 -18.72
N SER A 219 2.77 -3.67 -18.11
CA SER A 219 3.57 -3.54 -16.88
C SER A 219 3.07 -4.46 -15.77
N TYR A 220 1.75 -4.48 -15.56
CA TYR A 220 1.16 -5.41 -14.60
C TYR A 220 1.42 -6.89 -14.92
N GLN A 221 1.32 -7.29 -16.20
CA GLN A 221 1.60 -8.68 -16.59
C GLN A 221 3.06 -9.05 -16.39
N ALA A 222 3.96 -8.08 -16.53
CA ALA A 222 5.40 -8.22 -16.34
C ALA A 222 5.83 -8.18 -14.86
N MET A 223 5.00 -7.65 -13.96
CA MET A 223 5.27 -7.70 -12.52
C MET A 223 5.48 -9.12 -12.04
N ASN A 224 6.36 -9.26 -11.05
CA ASN A 224 6.53 -10.53 -10.38
C ASN A 224 5.24 -10.94 -9.61
N PHE A 225 5.21 -12.18 -9.17
CA PHE A 225 3.99 -12.77 -8.63
C PHE A 225 3.51 -12.12 -7.31
N LEU A 226 4.42 -11.71 -6.41
CA LEU A 226 4.04 -11.04 -5.15
C LEU A 226 3.34 -9.71 -5.43
N TRP A 227 3.94 -8.84 -6.24
CA TRP A 227 3.36 -7.52 -6.54
C TRP A 227 2.04 -7.62 -7.30
N ARG A 228 1.87 -8.66 -8.11
CA ARG A 228 0.56 -8.97 -8.72
C ARG A 228 -0.50 -9.35 -7.70
N LEU A 229 -0.15 -10.11 -6.66
CA LEU A 229 -1.07 -10.39 -5.56
C LEU A 229 -1.37 -9.13 -4.74
N ILE A 230 -0.37 -8.27 -4.54
CA ILE A 230 -0.53 -6.99 -3.83
C ILE A 230 -1.52 -6.10 -4.57
N LYS A 231 -1.41 -6.00 -5.89
CA LYS A 231 -2.43 -5.33 -6.70
C LYS A 231 -3.84 -5.89 -6.50
N GLN A 232 -3.99 -7.22 -6.55
CA GLN A 232 -5.29 -7.87 -6.39
C GLN A 232 -5.87 -7.64 -4.99
N PHE A 233 -5.00 -7.58 -3.98
CA PHE A 233 -5.36 -7.22 -2.62
C PHE A 233 -5.92 -5.80 -2.54
N PHE A 234 -5.31 -4.87 -3.28
CA PHE A 234 -5.79 -3.50 -3.44
C PHE A 234 -6.90 -3.32 -4.49
N GLN A 235 -7.49 -4.42 -5.00
CA GLN A 235 -8.61 -4.53 -5.95
C GLN A 235 -8.86 -3.33 -6.88
N ARG A 236 -8.64 -3.51 -8.20
CA ARG A 236 -8.91 -2.48 -9.23
C ARG A 236 -8.46 -1.11 -8.73
N SER A 237 -7.15 -0.96 -8.58
CA SER A 237 -6.60 0.29 -8.10
C SER A 237 -7.28 1.44 -8.84
N GLU A 238 -7.61 2.47 -8.09
CA GLU A 238 -8.23 3.70 -8.57
C GLU A 238 -7.64 4.11 -9.94
N ARG A 239 -6.31 3.99 -10.08
CA ARG A 239 -5.52 4.21 -11.30
C ARG A 239 -5.88 3.33 -12.49
N ASP A 240 -6.09 2.03 -12.30
CA ASP A 240 -6.51 1.13 -13.38
C ASP A 240 -7.84 1.57 -13.99
N GLN A 241 -8.79 1.93 -13.13
CA GLN A 241 -10.15 2.31 -13.53
C GLN A 241 -10.14 3.67 -14.23
N GLU A 242 -9.29 4.59 -13.78
CA GLU A 242 -9.07 5.90 -14.43
C GLU A 242 -8.48 5.76 -15.82
N ILE A 243 -7.44 4.94 -15.99
CA ILE A 243 -6.82 4.69 -17.29
C ILE A 243 -7.80 3.95 -18.23
N GLU A 244 -8.55 2.96 -17.71
CA GLU A 244 -9.60 2.27 -18.48
C GLU A 244 -10.72 3.22 -18.89
N PHE A 245 -11.12 4.14 -18.00
CA PHE A 245 -12.07 5.21 -18.31
C PHE A 245 -11.57 6.11 -19.43
N LEU A 246 -10.34 6.63 -19.35
CA LEU A 246 -9.75 7.48 -20.40
C LEU A 246 -9.71 6.75 -21.76
N ALA A 247 -9.28 5.49 -21.76
CA ALA A 247 -9.24 4.69 -22.98
C ALA A 247 -10.64 4.40 -23.56
N THR A 248 -11.63 4.15 -22.71
CA THR A 248 -13.02 3.89 -23.13
C THR A 248 -13.68 5.14 -23.67
N LEU A 249 -13.56 6.27 -22.97
CA LEU A 249 -14.07 7.56 -23.40
C LEU A 249 -13.47 7.96 -24.75
N SER A 250 -12.15 7.85 -24.90
CA SER A 250 -11.45 8.19 -26.15
C SER A 250 -11.92 7.38 -27.36
N LYS A 251 -12.29 6.11 -27.17
CA LYS A 251 -12.78 5.21 -28.21
C LYS A 251 -14.29 5.33 -28.49
N THR A 252 -15.01 6.12 -27.70
CA THR A 252 -16.45 6.28 -27.86
C THR A 252 -16.73 7.17 -29.08
N GLU A 253 -17.66 6.73 -29.93
CA GLU A 253 -18.05 7.47 -31.14
C GLU A 253 -18.48 8.89 -30.78
N GLY A 254 -17.96 9.90 -31.49
CA GLY A 254 -18.23 11.30 -31.20
C GLY A 254 -17.29 11.96 -30.19
N CYS A 255 -16.35 11.22 -29.59
CA CYS A 255 -15.35 11.82 -28.70
C CYS A 255 -14.40 12.74 -29.47
N THR A 256 -14.46 14.03 -29.17
CA THR A 256 -13.57 15.07 -29.69
C THR A 256 -12.29 15.15 -28.85
N ASP A 257 -11.24 15.77 -29.40
CA ASP A 257 -10.00 16.00 -28.65
C ASP A 257 -10.20 16.92 -27.46
N SER A 258 -11.14 17.85 -27.57
CA SER A 258 -11.61 18.69 -26.48
C SER A 258 -12.13 17.87 -25.29
N ILE A 259 -13.06 16.95 -25.55
CA ILE A 259 -13.60 16.02 -24.54
C ILE A 259 -12.50 15.14 -23.94
N ARG A 260 -11.52 14.69 -24.76
CA ARG A 260 -10.35 13.93 -24.26
C ARG A 260 -9.51 14.77 -23.30
N MET A 261 -9.25 16.03 -23.64
CA MET A 261 -8.45 16.94 -22.82
C MET A 261 -9.13 17.25 -21.48
N ASP A 262 -10.44 17.44 -21.46
CA ASP A 262 -11.17 17.63 -20.19
C ASP A 262 -11.12 16.38 -19.31
N ALA A 263 -11.27 15.20 -19.91
CA ALA A 263 -11.17 13.93 -19.18
C ALA A 263 -9.75 13.73 -18.62
N ILE A 264 -8.72 14.05 -19.41
CA ILE A 264 -7.31 14.04 -18.97
C ILE A 264 -7.11 15.00 -17.80
N ALA A 265 -7.62 16.23 -17.90
CA ALA A 265 -7.52 17.24 -16.85
C ALA A 265 -8.24 16.80 -15.56
N LEU A 266 -9.42 16.19 -15.68
CA LEU A 266 -10.16 15.65 -14.55
C LEU A 266 -9.37 14.58 -13.79
N VAL A 267 -8.82 13.59 -14.50
CA VAL A 267 -8.02 12.53 -13.89
C VAL A 267 -6.72 13.09 -13.29
N HIS A 268 -6.01 13.95 -14.02
CA HIS A 268 -4.81 14.63 -13.52
C HIS A 268 -5.08 15.38 -12.21
N ASN A 269 -6.12 16.23 -12.20
CA ASN A 269 -6.44 17.09 -11.06
C ASN A 269 -6.90 16.27 -9.85
N LYS A 270 -7.58 15.14 -10.07
CA LYS A 270 -7.89 14.22 -8.99
C LYS A 270 -6.61 13.64 -8.38
N ILE A 271 -5.73 13.06 -9.18
CA ILE A 271 -4.48 12.46 -8.70
C ILE A 271 -3.61 13.51 -7.99
N ALA A 272 -3.64 14.77 -8.45
CA ALA A 272 -2.95 15.88 -7.80
C ALA A 272 -3.56 16.28 -6.44
N ASN A 273 -4.88 16.11 -6.26
CA ASN A 273 -5.60 16.43 -5.02
C ASN A 273 -5.65 15.28 -4.01
N GLU A 274 -5.46 14.05 -4.47
CA GLU A 274 -5.12 12.95 -3.58
C GLU A 274 -3.87 13.35 -2.79
N THR A 275 -3.83 13.08 -1.49
CA THR A 275 -2.72 13.46 -0.59
C THR A 275 -1.40 12.75 -0.92
N PHE A 276 -1.32 12.10 -2.09
CA PHE A 276 -0.13 11.74 -2.85
C PHE A 276 0.53 12.99 -3.44
N GLY A 277 0.96 13.92 -2.58
CA GLY A 277 1.44 15.20 -3.12
C GLY A 277 1.88 16.28 -2.15
N SER A 278 2.09 16.00 -0.85
CA SER A 278 3.11 16.82 -0.19
C SER A 278 4.45 16.41 -0.79
N GLU A 279 5.22 17.37 -1.28
CA GLU A 279 6.59 17.22 -1.82
C GLU A 279 7.56 16.43 -0.89
N THR A 280 7.09 16.01 0.28
CA THR A 280 7.85 15.42 1.37
C THR A 280 7.82 13.90 1.45
N THR A 281 7.00 13.17 0.70
CA THR A 281 6.86 11.71 0.91
C THR A 281 7.34 10.83 -0.26
N PHE A 282 7.36 11.34 -1.50
CA PHE A 282 7.83 10.59 -2.66
C PHE A 282 8.64 11.48 -3.60
N GLY A 283 9.85 11.04 -3.94
CA GLY A 283 10.78 11.76 -4.81
C GLY A 283 10.39 11.86 -6.28
N SER A 284 9.19 11.43 -6.71
CA SER A 284 8.77 11.55 -8.11
C SER A 284 7.24 11.47 -8.38
N GLY A 285 6.36 11.71 -7.40
CA GLY A 285 4.90 11.70 -7.63
C GLY A 285 4.35 10.43 -8.33
N SER A 286 3.13 10.51 -8.88
CA SER A 286 2.62 9.52 -9.85
C SER A 286 3.17 9.84 -11.24
N ARG A 287 3.72 8.84 -11.93
CA ARG A 287 4.22 8.98 -13.31
C ARG A 287 3.08 9.18 -14.28
N LEU A 288 1.92 8.56 -14.02
CA LEU A 288 0.69 8.86 -14.77
C LEU A 288 0.33 10.34 -14.63
N ARG A 289 0.36 10.90 -13.41
CA ARG A 289 0.10 12.33 -13.19
C ARG A 289 1.06 13.20 -14.01
N GLU A 290 2.35 12.91 -14.00
CA GLU A 290 3.35 13.65 -14.79
C GLU A 290 3.05 13.58 -16.29
N ILE A 291 2.73 12.40 -16.81
CA ILE A 291 2.39 12.22 -18.23
C ILE A 291 1.13 12.99 -18.60
N LEU A 292 0.07 12.91 -17.78
CA LEU A 292 -1.17 13.65 -18.02
C LEU A 292 -0.96 15.17 -17.93
N ALA A 293 -0.13 15.65 -17.01
CA ALA A 293 0.25 17.06 -16.90
C ALA A 293 1.02 17.54 -18.15
N ASN A 294 1.99 16.74 -18.61
CA ASN A 294 2.78 17.05 -19.80
C ASN A 294 1.90 17.03 -21.06
N LEU A 295 0.97 16.08 -21.17
CA LEU A 295 0.00 16.03 -22.26
C LEU A 295 -0.87 17.28 -22.29
N PHE A 296 -1.37 17.69 -21.13
CA PHE A 296 -2.15 18.91 -21.01
C PHE A 296 -1.34 20.12 -21.51
N ALA A 297 -0.15 20.33 -20.95
CA ALA A 297 0.72 21.46 -21.32
C ALA A 297 1.16 21.47 -22.79
N GLN A 298 1.32 20.30 -23.43
CA GLN A 298 1.73 20.20 -24.82
C GLN A 298 0.58 20.47 -25.80
N LYS A 299 -0.66 20.12 -25.43
CA LYS A 299 -1.79 20.13 -26.35
C LYS A 299 -2.79 21.26 -26.11
N GLU A 300 -2.76 21.92 -24.94
CA GLU A 300 -3.67 23.02 -24.56
C GLU A 300 -3.71 24.16 -25.59
N ASP A 301 -2.58 24.51 -26.21
CA ASP A 301 -2.53 25.56 -27.26
C ASP A 301 -3.00 25.09 -28.64
N THR A 302 -3.17 23.77 -28.84
CA THR A 302 -3.48 23.15 -30.14
C THR A 302 -4.88 22.57 -30.23
N VAL A 303 -5.54 22.36 -29.09
CA VAL A 303 -6.90 21.83 -28.98
C VAL A 303 -7.79 22.95 -28.46
N GLU A 304 -8.86 23.26 -29.19
CA GLU A 304 -9.90 24.17 -28.70
C GLU A 304 -10.61 23.48 -27.52
N MET A 305 -10.43 24.01 -26.32
CA MET A 305 -11.08 23.51 -25.11
C MET A 305 -12.60 23.61 -25.22
N SER A 306 -13.30 22.71 -24.53
CA SER A 306 -14.74 22.55 -24.68
C SER A 306 -15.52 23.74 -24.18
N GLU A 307 -16.76 23.83 -24.64
CA GLU A 307 -17.75 24.63 -23.92
C GLU A 307 -18.04 24.00 -22.55
N GLU A 308 -18.41 24.84 -21.58
CA GLU A 308 -18.82 24.41 -20.24
C GLU A 308 -19.88 23.28 -20.34
N ASP A 309 -19.67 22.18 -19.61
CA ASP A 309 -20.49 20.94 -19.61
C ASP A 309 -20.36 19.94 -20.78
N GLU A 310 -19.50 20.13 -21.78
CA GLU A 310 -19.40 19.19 -22.91
C GLU A 310 -19.02 17.76 -22.47
N LEU A 311 -18.04 17.63 -21.56
CA LEU A 311 -17.66 16.35 -20.96
C LEU A 311 -18.82 15.71 -20.18
N SER A 312 -19.54 16.49 -19.37
CA SER A 312 -20.73 16.03 -18.62
C SER A 312 -21.78 15.44 -19.57
N LEU A 313 -22.09 16.17 -20.64
CA LEU A 313 -23.10 15.79 -21.62
C LEU A 313 -22.67 14.52 -22.36
N PHE A 314 -21.42 14.45 -22.80
CA PHE A 314 -20.88 13.29 -23.49
C PHE A 314 -20.93 12.01 -22.63
N ILE A 315 -20.50 12.10 -21.37
CA ILE A 315 -20.57 10.96 -20.42
C ILE A 315 -22.01 10.46 -20.27
N ASN A 316 -22.97 11.38 -20.13
CA ASN A 316 -24.38 11.03 -19.95
C ASN A 316 -25.02 10.49 -21.23
N GLU A 317 -24.77 11.10 -22.39
CA GLU A 317 -25.31 10.68 -23.68
C GLU A 317 -24.87 9.26 -24.03
N HIS A 318 -23.59 8.94 -23.79
CA HIS A 318 -23.01 7.64 -24.07
C HIS A 318 -23.11 6.64 -22.91
N ASN A 319 -23.74 7.02 -21.79
CA ASN A 319 -23.87 6.20 -20.58
C ASN A 319 -22.52 5.64 -20.08
N LEU A 320 -21.47 6.47 -20.11
CA LEU A 320 -20.16 6.09 -19.62
C LEU A 320 -20.15 6.08 -18.08
N GLU A 321 -19.64 5.01 -17.48
CA GLU A 321 -19.55 4.90 -16.02
C GLU A 321 -18.24 5.52 -15.52
N LEU A 322 -18.34 6.59 -14.73
CA LEU A 322 -17.19 7.15 -14.02
C LEU A 322 -16.79 6.20 -12.88
N PRO A 323 -15.49 5.90 -12.71
CA PRO A 323 -14.98 5.18 -11.54
C PRO A 323 -15.48 5.83 -10.23
N PRO A 324 -15.82 5.07 -9.18
CA PRO A 324 -16.50 5.61 -8.00
C PRO A 324 -15.80 6.80 -7.33
N GLU A 325 -14.47 6.74 -7.20
CA GLU A 325 -13.68 7.81 -6.60
C GLU A 325 -13.49 9.00 -7.57
N LEU A 326 -13.41 8.73 -8.87
CA LEU A 326 -13.42 9.79 -9.90
C LEU A 326 -14.77 10.52 -9.93
N ALA A 327 -15.87 9.79 -9.83
CA ALA A 327 -17.22 10.34 -9.73
C ALA A 327 -17.43 11.14 -8.44
N ALA A 328 -16.85 10.69 -7.32
CA ALA A 328 -16.87 11.44 -6.06
C ALA A 328 -16.11 12.76 -6.21
N TYR A 329 -14.89 12.74 -6.76
CA TYR A 329 -14.11 13.94 -7.04
C TYR A 329 -14.81 14.88 -8.02
N TYR A 330 -15.33 14.36 -9.13
CA TYR A 330 -16.10 15.10 -10.13
C TYR A 330 -17.22 15.91 -9.48
N LYS A 331 -17.99 15.29 -8.59
CA LYS A 331 -19.04 16.00 -7.84
C LYS A 331 -18.47 17.14 -7.02
N THR A 332 -17.32 16.99 -6.36
CA THR A 332 -16.76 18.09 -5.56
C THR A 332 -16.36 19.31 -6.38
N VAL A 333 -15.88 19.10 -7.62
CA VAL A 333 -15.45 20.17 -8.52
C VAL A 333 -16.67 20.83 -9.17
N TYR A 334 -17.59 20.04 -9.72
CA TYR A 334 -18.69 20.55 -10.55
C TYR A 334 -20.02 20.78 -9.81
N SER A 335 -20.18 20.33 -8.55
CA SER A 335 -21.36 20.69 -7.72
C SER A 335 -21.15 21.93 -6.86
N ALA A 336 -19.92 22.46 -6.78
CA ALA A 336 -19.64 23.73 -6.10
C ALA A 336 -20.17 24.94 -6.90
N GLU A 337 -20.30 24.83 -8.21
CA GLU A 337 -20.83 25.89 -9.08
C GLU A 337 -22.38 25.96 -9.07
N THR A 338 -23.07 24.90 -8.66
CA THR A 338 -24.55 24.91 -8.58
C THR A 338 -25.10 25.58 -7.32
N MET A 339 -24.24 26.03 -6.38
CA MET A 339 -24.65 26.78 -5.17
C MET A 339 -24.23 28.26 -5.18
N ALA A 340 -23.68 28.76 -6.29
CA ALA A 340 -23.30 30.16 -6.47
C ALA A 340 -24.23 30.94 -7.42
N ILE A 341 -25.55 30.68 -7.36
CA ILE A 341 -26.59 31.51 -7.99
C ILE A 341 -27.53 32.07 -6.93
#